data_AF-A0A955CET5-F1
#
_entry.id   AF-A0A955CET5-F1
#
_cell.length_a   1.000
_cell.length_b   1.000
_cell.length_c   1.000
_cell.angle_alpha   90.00
_cell.angle_beta   90.00
_cell.angle_gamma   90.00
#
_symmetry.space_group_name_H-M   'P 1'
#
loop_
_entity.id
_entity.type
_entity.pdbx_description
1 polymer ?
#
loop_
_entity_poly.entity_id
_entity_poly.type
_entity_poly.pdbx_seq_one_letter_code
_entity_poly.pdbx_strand_id
1 'polypeptide(L)'
;MPSHELHTRHPRSYQTNRFVYPVLSRRSGGISLGVNLNPDKICNFDCVYCQVDRRVAPQVTEVDRDVLAAELVEMLEEVLEAIELGEDGSLNPTGRLETLPVDALVLAL
;
A
#
# COMPACT_ATOMS: atom_id res chain seq x y z
N MET A 1 -16.75 12.78 -5.39
CA MET A 1 -15.86 12.89 -4.21
C MET A 1 -14.73 13.86 -4.55
N PRO A 2 -14.43 14.87 -3.72
CA PRO A 2 -13.26 15.71 -3.94
C PRO A 2 -12.01 14.81 -3.89
N SER A 3 -11.09 14.99 -4.84
CA SER A 3 -9.85 14.23 -4.86
C SER A 3 -8.97 14.66 -3.69
N HIS A 4 -8.96 13.89 -2.61
CA HIS A 4 -7.99 14.05 -1.53
C HIS A 4 -6.57 13.95 -2.10
N GLU A 5 -5.65 14.85 -1.73
CA GLU A 5 -4.31 14.94 -2.33
C GLU A 5 -3.56 13.60 -2.28
N LEU A 6 -3.74 12.83 -1.20
CA LEU A 6 -3.13 11.51 -1.01
C LEU A 6 -3.52 10.50 -2.10
N HIS A 7 -4.67 10.66 -2.76
CA HIS A 7 -5.06 9.80 -3.88
C HIS A 7 -4.20 9.99 -5.15
N THR A 8 -3.45 11.08 -5.22
CA THR A 8 -2.54 11.38 -6.33
C THR A 8 -1.10 11.00 -6.02
N ARG A 9 -0.81 10.70 -4.75
CA ARG A 9 0.50 10.26 -4.29
C ARG A 9 0.50 8.72 -4.24
N HIS A 10 1.38 8.10 -5.02
CA HIS A 10 1.57 6.64 -5.04
C HIS A 10 3.02 6.26 -4.69
N PRO A 11 3.56 6.72 -3.54
CA PRO A 11 4.88 6.30 -3.12
C PRO A 11 4.87 4.78 -2.88
N ARG A 12 5.86 4.09 -3.43
CA ARG A 12 6.08 2.64 -3.20
C ARG A 12 7.03 2.42 -2.03
N SER A 13 6.81 3.17 -0.96
CA SER A 13 7.66 3.19 0.23
C SER A 13 6.83 3.59 1.42
N TYR A 14 7.02 2.89 2.53
CA TYR A 14 6.37 3.21 3.80
C TYR A 14 7.36 2.98 4.93
N GLN A 15 7.65 4.04 5.70
CA GLN A 15 8.60 3.99 6.81
C GLN A 15 9.92 3.28 6.41
N THR A 16 10.23 2.16 7.06
CA THR A 16 11.41 1.32 6.81
C THR A 16 11.10 0.08 5.96
N ASN A 17 9.84 -0.13 5.57
CA ASN A 17 9.45 -1.31 4.81
C ASN A 17 10.08 -1.31 3.42
N ARG A 18 10.51 -2.50 2.99
CA ARG A 18 11.20 -2.75 1.73
C ARG A 18 10.23 -3.24 0.65
N PHE A 19 9.18 -3.96 1.04
CA PHE A 19 8.30 -4.67 0.12
C PHE A 19 6.83 -4.27 0.26
N VAL A 20 6.34 -3.97 1.46
CA VAL A 20 4.91 -3.72 1.72
C VAL A 20 4.63 -2.27 2.10
N TYR A 21 3.62 -1.66 1.50
CA TYR A 21 3.24 -0.26 1.76
C TYR A 21 1.72 -0.03 1.60
N PRO A 22 1.10 0.86 2.42
CA PRO A 22 -0.29 1.22 2.25
C PRO A 22 -0.47 2.27 1.14
N VAL A 23 -1.63 2.23 0.50
CA VAL A 23 -2.05 3.10 -0.59
C VAL A 23 -3.48 3.54 -0.32
N LEU A 24 -3.72 4.85 -0.30
CA LEU A 24 -5.09 5.37 -0.27
C LEU A 24 -5.70 5.27 -1.67
N SER A 25 -6.46 4.22 -1.90
CA SER A 25 -7.00 3.85 -3.19
C SER A 25 -8.33 4.54 -3.49
N ARG A 26 -8.36 5.29 -4.59
CA ARG A 26 -9.62 5.83 -5.13
C ARG A 26 -10.58 4.75 -5.62
N ARG A 27 -10.06 3.60 -6.05
CA ARG A 27 -10.86 2.56 -6.71
C ARG A 27 -11.64 1.73 -5.69
N SER A 28 -10.99 1.38 -4.58
CA SER A 28 -11.67 0.70 -3.48
C SER A 28 -12.38 1.69 -2.56
N GLY A 29 -12.09 3.00 -2.67
CA GLY A 29 -12.60 3.99 -1.75
C GLY A 29 -11.93 3.92 -0.38
N GLY A 30 -10.83 3.17 -0.22
CA GLY A 30 -10.16 3.02 1.07
C GLY A 30 -8.72 2.55 0.99
N ILE A 31 -8.24 1.78 1.96
CA ILE A 31 -6.83 1.40 2.05
C ILE A 31 -6.57 0.16 1.21
N SER A 32 -5.53 0.23 0.39
CA SER A 32 -4.94 -0.93 -0.26
C SER A 32 -3.52 -1.16 0.23
N LEU A 33 -3.13 -2.42 0.42
CA LEU A 33 -1.72 -2.76 0.69
C LEU A 33 -1.08 -3.19 -0.62
N GLY A 34 -0.05 -2.46 -1.05
CA GLY A 34 0.78 -2.81 -2.20
C GLY A 34 1.95 -3.69 -1.80
N VAL A 35 2.26 -4.69 -2.62
CA VAL A 35 3.40 -5.62 -2.43
C VAL A 35 4.35 -5.49 -3.63
N ASN A 36 5.60 -5.12 -3.38
CA ASN A 36 6.60 -4.97 -4.44
C ASN A 36 7.48 -6.23 -4.58
N LEU A 37 7.19 -7.06 -5.58
CA LEU A 37 7.97 -8.25 -5.90
C LEU A 37 9.10 -8.01 -6.92
N ASN A 38 9.24 -6.77 -7.42
CA ASN A 38 10.27 -6.39 -8.39
C ASN A 38 11.13 -5.23 -7.83
N PRO A 39 11.78 -5.42 -6.67
CA PRO A 39 12.62 -4.38 -6.06
C PRO A 39 13.83 -4.02 -6.93
N ASP A 40 14.29 -4.99 -7.73
CA ASP A 40 15.35 -4.87 -8.74
C ASP A 40 14.95 -4.01 -9.96
N LYS A 41 13.68 -3.62 -10.05
CA LYS A 41 13.07 -2.89 -11.16
C LYS A 41 13.03 -3.70 -12.46
N ILE A 42 13.25 -5.02 -12.43
CA ILE A 42 13.15 -5.88 -13.62
C ILE A 42 11.73 -6.42 -13.69
N CYS A 43 11.04 -6.16 -14.80
CA CYS A 43 9.67 -6.62 -15.03
C CYS A 43 9.50 -6.81 -16.53
N ASN A 44 8.85 -7.91 -16.93
CA ASN A 44 8.60 -8.29 -18.32
C ASN A 44 7.31 -7.68 -18.90
N PHE A 45 6.66 -6.79 -18.17
CA PHE A 45 5.41 -6.16 -18.62
C PHE A 45 5.76 -4.90 -19.41
N ASP A 46 5.22 -4.81 -20.63
CA ASP A 46 5.35 -3.64 -21.49
C ASP A 46 4.24 -2.62 -21.19
N CYS A 47 4.22 -2.13 -19.96
CA CYS A 47 3.14 -1.27 -19.47
C CYS A 47 3.29 0.16 -20.01
N VAL A 48 2.30 0.62 -20.81
CA VAL A 48 2.22 2.01 -21.31
C VAL A 48 2.08 3.05 -20.19
N TYR A 49 1.78 2.62 -18.97
CA TYR A 49 1.67 3.45 -17.76
C TYR A 49 2.81 3.18 -16.77
N CYS A 50 3.94 2.62 -17.20
CA CYS A 50 5.07 2.34 -16.31
C CYS A 50 5.65 3.64 -15.73
N GLN A 51 5.63 3.76 -14.39
CA GLN A 51 6.20 4.88 -13.65
C GLN A 51 7.54 4.53 -12.98
N VAL A 52 8.15 3.40 -13.33
CA VAL A 52 9.42 2.95 -12.73
C VAL A 52 10.58 3.66 -13.42
N ASP A 53 11.34 4.47 -12.66
CA ASP A 53 12.59 5.04 -13.17
C ASP A 53 13.70 3.98 -13.16
N ARG A 54 13.95 3.42 -14.35
CA ARG A 54 14.96 2.38 -14.62
C ARG A 54 16.40 2.93 -14.72
N ARG A 55 16.59 4.25 -14.69
CA ARG A 55 17.93 4.88 -14.75
C ARG A 55 18.63 4.89 -13.39
N VAL A 56 17.85 4.81 -12.32
CA VAL A 56 18.36 4.78 -10.94
C VAL A 56 18.54 3.32 -10.52
N ALA A 57 19.71 2.99 -9.97
CA ALA A 57 19.96 1.65 -9.45
C ALA A 57 18.93 1.25 -8.38
N PRO A 58 18.51 -0.02 -8.32
CA PRO A 58 17.65 -0.51 -7.27
C PRO A 58 18.39 -0.50 -5.91
N GLN A 59 17.64 -0.25 -4.84
CA GLN A 59 18.17 -0.33 -3.46
C GLN A 59 18.24 -1.78 -2.95
N VAL A 60 17.38 -2.64 -3.49
CA VAL A 60 17.26 -4.05 -3.14
C VAL A 60 17.14 -4.82 -4.45
N THR A 61 17.93 -5.87 -4.63
CA THR A 61 17.94 -6.66 -5.87
C THR A 61 17.24 -8.00 -5.74
N GLU A 62 16.93 -8.45 -4.53
CA GLU A 62 16.30 -9.73 -4.27
C GLU A 62 15.14 -9.57 -3.29
N VAL A 63 14.10 -10.39 -3.47
CA VAL A 63 12.98 -10.47 -2.54
C VAL A 63 13.35 -11.41 -1.41
N ASP A 64 13.58 -10.83 -0.24
CA ASP A 64 13.69 -11.57 1.02
C ASP A 64 12.28 -11.94 1.49
N ARG A 65 11.95 -13.23 1.42
CA ARG A 65 10.60 -13.74 1.69
C ARG A 65 10.23 -13.62 3.16
N ASP A 66 11.19 -13.79 4.05
CA ASP A 66 10.95 -13.75 5.49
C ASP A 66 10.65 -12.30 5.91
N VAL A 67 11.42 -11.36 5.37
CA VAL A 67 11.17 -9.92 5.57
C VAL A 67 9.83 -9.50 4.94
N LEU A 68 9.53 -9.94 3.71
CA LEU A 68 8.25 -9.62 3.06
C LEU A 68 7.06 -10.14 3.87
N ALA A 69 7.14 -11.38 4.37
CA ALA A 69 6.07 -11.97 5.17
C ALA A 69 5.88 -11.22 6.50
N ALA A 70 6.98 -10.87 7.18
CA ALA A 70 6.94 -10.08 8.41
C ALA A 70 6.31 -8.70 8.17
N GLU A 71 6.79 -7.96 7.17
CA GLU A 71 6.24 -6.64 6.81
C GLU A 71 4.75 -6.71 6.43
N LEU A 72 4.31 -7.78 5.77
CA LEU A 72 2.91 -7.96 5.42
C LEU A 72 2.05 -8.19 6.66
N VAL A 73 2.50 -9.02 7.60
CA VAL A 73 1.79 -9.27 8.85
C VAL A 73 1.72 -7.98 9.68
N GLU A 74 2.83 -7.29 9.87
CA GLU A 74 2.88 -6.02 10.61
C GLU A 74 1.95 -4.97 9.99
N MET A 75 1.95 -4.83 8.65
CA MET A 75 1.05 -3.89 7.96
C MET A 75 -0.43 -4.29 8.08
N LEU A 76 -0.74 -5.57 8.10
CA LEU A 76 -2.12 -6.03 8.31
C LEU A 76 -2.57 -5.72 9.74
N GLU A 77 -1.72 -5.96 10.73
CA GLU A 77 -2.00 -5.63 12.13
C GLU A 77 -2.20 -4.12 12.31
N GLU A 78 -1.28 -3.28 11.79
CA GLU A 78 -1.38 -1.82 11.88
C GLU A 78 -2.68 -1.29 11.25
N VAL A 79 -3.09 -1.84 10.10
CA VAL A 79 -4.31 -1.41 9.43
C VAL A 79 -5.56 -1.93 10.13
N LEU A 80 -5.54 -3.13 10.70
CA LEU A 80 -6.66 -3.68 11.47
C LEU A 80 -6.85 -2.95 12.79
N GLU A 81 -5.78 -2.58 13.49
CA GLU A 81 -5.86 -1.76 14.71
C GLU A 81 -6.41 -0.35 14.43
N ALA A 82 -6.13 0.18 13.24
CA ALA A 82 -6.56 1.51 12.84
C ALA A 82 -7.94 1.53 12.16
N ILE A 83 -8.67 0.41 12.11
CA ILE A 83 -10.02 0.32 11.55
C ILE A 83 -10.94 -0.43 12.53
N GLU A 84 -11.91 0.27 13.10
CA GLU A 84 -12.97 -0.33 13.91
C GLU A 84 -14.13 -0.81 13.02
N LEU A 85 -14.66 -2.00 13.29
CA LEU A 85 -15.85 -2.52 12.62
C LEU A 85 -17.09 -1.97 13.33
N GLY A 86 -17.86 -1.11 12.66
CA GLY A 86 -19.16 -0.65 13.14
C GLY A 86 -20.20 -1.79 13.19
N GLU A 87 -21.21 -1.65 14.05
CA GLU A 87 -22.30 -2.64 14.18
C GLU A 87 -23.12 -2.80 12.87
N ASP A 88 -23.07 -1.80 11.99
CA ASP A 88 -23.68 -1.78 10.67
C ASP A 88 -22.76 -2.35 9.56
N GLY A 89 -21.57 -2.83 9.92
CA GLY A 89 -20.56 -3.33 9.00
C GLY A 89 -19.71 -2.23 8.34
N SER A 90 -19.84 -0.97 8.78
CA SER A 90 -18.95 0.12 8.35
C SER A 90 -17.53 -0.09 8.88
N LEU A 91 -16.53 0.34 8.09
CA LEU A 91 -15.13 0.42 8.53
C LEU A 91 -14.88 1.84 9.02
N ASN A 92 -14.60 2.01 10.30
CA ASN A 92 -14.39 3.31 10.94
C ASN A 92 -12.89 3.49 11.26
N PRO A 93 -12.15 4.27 10.47
CA PRO A 93 -10.74 4.51 10.74
C PRO A 93 -10.56 5.24 12.07
N THR A 94 -9.57 4.83 12.85
CA THR A 94 -9.26 5.42 14.16
C THR A 94 -7.80 5.91 14.23
N GLY A 95 -7.49 6.71 15.24
CA GLY A 95 -6.14 7.22 15.48
C GLY A 95 -5.59 8.06 14.32
N ARG A 96 -4.42 7.71 13.79
CA ARG A 96 -3.76 8.49 12.70
C ARG A 96 -4.50 8.41 11.36
N LEU A 97 -5.45 7.47 11.21
CA LEU A 97 -6.22 7.28 9.97
C LEU A 97 -7.63 7.89 10.06
N GLU A 98 -8.03 8.46 11.21
CA GLU A 98 -9.37 9.01 11.50
C GLU A 98 -9.86 10.05 10.48
N THR A 99 -8.95 10.76 9.81
CA THR A 99 -9.28 11.79 8.81
C THR A 99 -9.30 11.26 7.37
N LEU A 100 -8.98 9.98 7.15
CA LEU A 100 -8.97 9.40 5.81
C LEU A 100 -10.39 9.00 5.41
N PRO A 101 -10.81 9.26 4.15
CA PRO A 101 -12.04 8.73 3.60
C PRO A 101 -11.81 7.26 3.23
N VAL A 102 -12.26 6.33 4.07
CA VAL A 102 -12.04 4.89 3.90
C VAL A 102 -13.37 4.14 3.91
N ASP A 103 -13.75 3.59 2.76
CA ASP A 103 -14.98 2.80 2.57
C ASP A 103 -14.69 1.28 2.44
N ALA A 104 -13.41 0.88 2.30
CA ALA A 104 -12.99 -0.52 2.15
C ALA A 104 -11.50 -0.77 2.46
N LEU A 105 -11.17 -1.97 2.95
CA LEU A 105 -9.80 -2.51 3.00
C LEU A 105 -9.62 -3.57 1.90
N VAL A 106 -8.62 -3.40 1.02
CA VAL A 106 -8.38 -4.32 -0.11
C VAL A 106 -6.90 -4.65 -0.24
N LEU A 107 -6.53 -5.93 -0.12
CA LEU A 107 -5.18 -6.35 -0.49
C LEU A 107 -5.00 -6.22 -2.02
N ALA A 108 -4.04 -5.39 -2.46
CA ALA A 108 -3.76 -5.18 -3.88
C ALA A 108 -2.37 -5.72 -4.21
N LEU A 109 -2.34 -6.94 -4.77
CA LEU A 109 -1.13 -7.60 -5.25
C LEU A 109 -0.63 -6.98 -6.56
#